data_AF-A0A350Y9N9-F1
#
_entry.id   AF-A0A350Y9N9-F1
#
_cell.length_a   1.000
_cell.length_b   1.000
_cell.length_c   1.000
_cell.angle_alpha   90.00
_cell.angle_beta   90.00
_cell.angle_gamma   90.00
#
_symmetry.space_group_name_H-M   'P 1'
#
loop_
_entity.id
_entity.type
_entity.pdbx_description
1 polymer ?
#
loop_
_entity_poly.entity_id
_entity_poly.type
_entity_poly.pdbx_seq_one_letter_code
_entity_poly.pdbx_strand_id
1 'polypeptide(L)'
;GDGGMGGWTREPTTHPLHPLPNPLPKPVPDQQPLNSAQTQQKPTTHPLHPLPNPLPNPLPNPLPEPVPYRQPFNAAAIRFEGLQREWSYLWANNQITIHQDSFVEWSQQTDALAIALNQLATDPSTTNLLSAKATLSSFRSQFYKWMQQQTLRQPYQVQVWHYRLATIERFLNYGERTMLRQYAETNQ
;
A
#
# COMPACT_ATOMS: atom_id res chain seq x y z
N GLY A 1 -38.72 34.82 49.38
CA GLY A 1 -39.86 35.06 48.50
C GLY A 1 -39.34 35.22 47.09
N ASP A 2 -40.10 34.70 46.14
CA ASP A 2 -39.92 34.72 44.67
C ASP A 2 -38.69 33.97 44.10
N GLY A 3 -38.81 32.93 43.27
CA GLY A 3 -39.93 32.46 42.44
C GLY A 3 -39.75 32.94 41.00
N GLY A 4 -39.16 32.10 40.14
CA GLY A 4 -38.95 32.44 38.72
C GLY A 4 -38.62 31.20 37.89
N MET A 5 -39.66 30.48 37.48
CA MET A 5 -39.60 29.43 36.46
C MET A 5 -39.40 30.05 35.07
N GLY A 6 -38.50 29.48 34.28
CA GLY A 6 -38.38 29.74 32.85
C GLY A 6 -38.07 28.43 32.14
N GLY A 7 -39.11 27.77 31.64
CA GLY A 7 -38.99 26.55 30.85
C GLY A 7 -38.47 26.82 29.45
N TRP A 8 -37.70 25.88 28.91
CA TRP A 8 -37.46 25.76 27.48
C TRP A 8 -37.68 24.30 27.07
N THR A 9 -38.75 24.08 26.31
CA THR A 9 -38.92 22.90 25.45
C THR A 9 -39.29 23.38 24.05
N ARG A 10 -38.94 22.53 23.07
CA ARG A 10 -39.11 22.57 21.60
C ARG A 10 -37.89 23.11 20.85
N GLU A 11 -37.40 22.54 19.75
CA GLU A 11 -37.68 21.35 18.92
C GLU A 11 -36.49 21.23 17.91
N PRO A 12 -36.39 20.20 17.03
CA PRO A 12 -35.12 19.72 16.49
C PRO A 12 -34.60 20.53 15.29
N THR A 13 -33.31 20.86 15.31
CA THR A 13 -32.64 21.49 14.15
C THR A 13 -32.34 20.45 13.08
N THR A 14 -32.87 20.75 11.90
CA THR A 14 -32.67 20.16 10.58
C THR A 14 -31.20 19.98 10.21
N HIS A 15 -30.91 18.81 9.64
CA HIS A 15 -29.64 18.43 9.01
C HIS A 15 -29.23 19.36 7.86
N PRO A 16 -27.93 19.60 7.64
CA PRO A 16 -27.38 19.74 6.30
C PRO A 16 -26.93 18.37 5.77
N LEU A 17 -27.46 18.00 4.60
CA LEU A 17 -27.02 16.84 3.83
C LEU A 17 -25.50 16.90 3.56
N HIS A 18 -24.82 15.78 3.78
CA HIS A 18 -23.50 15.54 3.19
C HIS A 18 -23.59 15.66 1.65
N PRO A 19 -22.63 16.29 0.97
CA PRO A 19 -22.55 16.19 -0.48
C PRO A 19 -22.23 14.75 -0.89
N LEU A 20 -23.00 14.23 -1.86
CA LEU A 20 -22.71 12.97 -2.54
C LEU A 20 -21.31 12.98 -3.18
N PRO A 21 -20.65 11.81 -3.33
CA PRO A 21 -19.43 11.71 -4.12
C PRO A 21 -19.70 12.05 -5.60
N ASN A 22 -18.80 12.82 -6.21
CA ASN A 22 -18.82 13.10 -7.66
C ASN A 22 -18.82 11.80 -8.48
N PRO A 23 -19.63 11.68 -9.53
CA PRO A 23 -19.61 10.51 -10.40
C PRO A 23 -18.32 10.45 -11.23
N LEU A 24 -17.85 9.24 -11.52
CA LEU A 24 -16.71 8.97 -12.42
C LEU A 24 -16.91 9.67 -13.78
N PRO A 25 -15.83 10.15 -14.42
CA PRO A 25 -15.89 10.62 -15.81
C PRO A 25 -16.25 9.47 -16.75
N LYS A 26 -17.21 9.71 -17.65
CA LYS A 26 -17.64 8.76 -18.70
C LYS A 26 -16.56 8.60 -19.78
N PRO A 27 -16.45 7.43 -20.43
CA PRO A 27 -15.55 7.25 -21.57
C PRO A 27 -16.03 8.05 -22.78
N VAL A 28 -15.12 8.76 -23.43
CA VAL A 28 -15.34 9.47 -24.70
C VAL A 28 -15.33 8.45 -25.84
N PRO A 29 -16.34 8.40 -26.73
CA PRO A 29 -16.32 7.54 -27.91
C PRO A 29 -15.62 8.22 -29.12
N ASP A 30 -14.84 7.39 -29.82
CA ASP A 30 -14.25 7.46 -31.17
C ASP A 30 -14.34 8.75 -31.98
N GLN A 31 -13.20 9.21 -32.54
CA GLN A 31 -13.09 9.62 -33.95
C GLN A 31 -11.68 9.36 -34.52
N GLN A 32 -11.59 8.34 -35.39
CA GLN A 32 -10.62 8.29 -36.49
C GLN A 32 -11.03 9.31 -37.57
N PRO A 33 -10.09 9.95 -38.27
CA PRO A 33 -10.33 10.41 -39.62
C PRO A 33 -9.83 9.39 -40.66
N LEU A 34 -10.74 9.16 -41.62
CA LEU A 34 -10.67 8.33 -42.81
C LEU A 34 -9.75 9.00 -43.86
N ASN A 35 -8.64 8.36 -44.26
CA ASN A 35 -7.85 8.79 -45.41
C ASN A 35 -8.45 8.23 -46.70
N SER A 36 -8.64 9.07 -47.72
CA SER A 36 -9.06 8.66 -49.07
C SER A 36 -8.08 9.14 -50.15
N ALA A 37 -7.75 8.19 -51.02
CA ALA A 37 -7.33 8.28 -52.43
C ALA A 37 -5.84 8.53 -52.80
N GLN A 38 -5.19 7.48 -53.33
CA GLN A 38 -4.55 7.52 -54.65
C GLN A 38 -4.29 6.10 -55.26
N THR A 39 -5.02 5.82 -56.35
CA THR A 39 -4.66 5.11 -57.61
C THR A 39 -3.84 3.80 -57.67
N GLN A 40 -4.55 2.74 -58.09
CA GLN A 40 -4.25 1.69 -59.09
C GLN A 40 -2.79 1.29 -59.39
N GLN A 41 -2.42 0.03 -59.06
CA GLN A 41 -1.64 -0.90 -59.90
C GLN A 41 -2.00 -2.39 -59.58
N LYS A 42 -2.09 -3.24 -60.62
CA LYS A 42 -2.12 -4.73 -60.64
C LYS A 42 -1.18 -5.14 -61.79
N PRO A 43 -0.43 -6.29 -61.83
CA PRO A 43 -0.55 -7.55 -61.09
C PRO A 43 0.71 -8.10 -60.39
N THR A 44 0.44 -8.98 -59.42
CA THR A 44 1.16 -10.22 -59.02
C THR A 44 2.70 -10.25 -58.97
N THR A 45 3.22 -10.11 -57.77
CA THR A 45 4.38 -10.85 -57.25
C THR A 45 4.13 -11.08 -55.76
N HIS A 46 4.14 -12.32 -55.30
CA HIS A 46 3.96 -12.65 -53.88
C HIS A 46 5.13 -12.11 -53.04
N PRO A 47 4.87 -11.43 -51.92
CA PRO A 47 5.82 -11.38 -50.82
C PRO A 47 5.19 -11.85 -49.51
N LEU A 48 6.04 -12.50 -48.72
CA LEU A 48 5.81 -13.09 -47.40
C LEU A 48 4.87 -12.26 -46.50
N HIS A 49 3.91 -12.93 -45.86
CA HIS A 49 3.18 -12.39 -44.71
C HIS A 49 4.14 -11.72 -43.71
N PRO A 50 3.82 -10.53 -43.16
CA PRO A 50 4.52 -10.05 -41.99
C PRO A 50 4.24 -11.00 -40.82
N LEU A 51 5.31 -11.47 -40.19
CA LEU A 51 5.27 -12.18 -38.91
C LEU A 51 4.47 -11.35 -37.90
N PRO A 52 3.54 -11.92 -37.11
CA PRO A 52 2.96 -11.20 -35.99
C PRO A 52 4.07 -10.78 -35.04
N ASN A 53 4.04 -9.53 -34.56
CA ASN A 53 4.97 -9.01 -33.56
C ASN A 53 5.24 -10.03 -32.45
N PRO A 54 6.49 -10.23 -32.00
CA PRO A 54 6.73 -10.99 -30.78
C PRO A 54 6.01 -10.28 -29.63
N LEU A 55 5.30 -11.04 -28.80
CA LEU A 55 4.72 -10.58 -27.54
C LEU A 55 5.73 -9.67 -26.80
N PRO A 56 5.28 -8.59 -26.15
CA PRO A 56 6.12 -7.93 -25.17
C PRO A 56 6.55 -8.98 -24.15
N ASN A 57 7.86 -9.04 -23.85
CA ASN A 57 8.44 -9.93 -22.85
C ASN A 57 7.50 -10.05 -21.64
N PRO A 58 7.09 -11.27 -21.22
CA PRO A 58 6.43 -11.39 -19.93
C PRO A 58 7.40 -10.85 -18.88
N LEU A 59 6.91 -9.91 -18.06
CA LEU A 59 7.59 -9.46 -16.86
C LEU A 59 8.19 -10.68 -16.14
N PRO A 60 9.43 -10.59 -15.61
CA PRO A 60 10.02 -11.70 -14.87
C PRO A 60 9.03 -12.12 -13.77
N ASN A 61 8.71 -13.43 -13.73
CA ASN A 61 7.80 -14.01 -12.76
C ASN A 61 8.04 -13.40 -11.38
N PRO A 62 7.06 -12.72 -10.75
CA PRO A 62 7.18 -12.46 -9.32
C PRO A 62 7.32 -13.82 -8.64
N LEU A 63 8.30 -13.98 -7.76
CA LEU A 63 8.39 -15.17 -6.91
C LEU A 63 7.00 -15.49 -6.37
N PRO A 64 6.60 -16.78 -6.27
CA PRO A 64 5.28 -17.16 -5.78
C PRO A 64 5.01 -16.43 -4.46
N GLU A 65 4.06 -15.51 -4.47
CA GLU A 65 3.76 -14.70 -3.31
C GLU A 65 3.29 -15.66 -2.21
N PRO A 66 3.99 -15.76 -1.07
CA PRO A 66 3.66 -16.75 -0.07
C PRO A 66 2.21 -16.55 0.35
N VAL A 67 1.45 -17.65 0.39
CA VAL A 67 0.05 -17.62 0.83
C VAL A 67 0.03 -16.97 2.23
N PRO A 68 -0.54 -15.77 2.41
CA PRO A 68 -0.24 -14.93 3.57
C PRO A 68 -0.60 -15.56 4.92
N TYR A 69 -1.54 -16.50 4.91
CA TYR A 69 -1.98 -17.23 6.11
C TYR A 69 -1.15 -18.49 6.41
N ARG A 70 -0.34 -18.99 5.47
CA ARG A 70 0.51 -20.15 5.71
C ARG A 70 1.89 -19.77 6.22
N GLN A 71 2.39 -18.60 5.82
CA GLN A 71 3.70 -18.09 6.24
C GLN A 71 3.60 -16.59 6.59
N PRO A 72 2.90 -16.25 7.68
CA PRO A 72 2.59 -14.86 8.02
C PRO A 72 3.84 -13.99 8.22
N PHE A 73 4.92 -14.55 8.80
CA PHE A 73 6.15 -13.79 9.03
C PHE A 73 6.94 -13.51 7.74
N ASN A 74 7.03 -14.49 6.84
CA ASN A 74 7.62 -14.27 5.51
C ASN A 74 6.79 -13.26 4.70
N ALA A 75 5.46 -13.36 4.75
CA ALA A 75 4.58 -12.40 4.10
C ALA A 75 4.78 -10.98 4.65
N ALA A 76 4.93 -10.82 5.97
CA ALA A 76 5.23 -9.54 6.60
C ALA A 76 6.55 -8.94 6.10
N ALA A 77 7.63 -9.73 6.07
CA ALA A 77 8.95 -9.29 5.60
C ALA A 77 8.93 -8.85 4.13
N ILE A 78 8.37 -9.66 3.23
CA ILE A 78 8.27 -9.35 1.78
C ILE A 78 7.43 -8.08 1.54
N ARG A 79 6.32 -7.93 2.27
CA ARG A 79 5.44 -6.76 2.14
C ARG A 79 6.13 -5.47 2.57
N PHE A 80 6.96 -5.54 3.61
CA PHE A 80 7.77 -4.41 4.05
C PHE A 80 8.92 -4.10 3.08
N GLU A 81 9.62 -5.11 2.59
CA GLU A 81 10.67 -4.95 1.58
C GLU A 81 10.13 -4.27 0.30
N GLY A 82 8.94 -4.66 -0.15
CA GLY A 82 8.27 -3.99 -1.26
C GLY A 82 7.94 -2.52 -0.99
N LEU A 83 7.65 -2.16 0.27
CA LEU A 83 7.42 -0.78 0.67
C LEU A 83 8.72 0.02 0.70
N GLN A 84 9.82 -0.58 1.18
CA GLN A 84 11.15 0.02 1.14
C GLN A 84 11.59 0.31 -0.29
N ARG A 85 11.45 -0.66 -1.20
CA ARG A 85 11.78 -0.46 -2.63
C ARG A 85 11.01 0.70 -3.25
N GLU A 86 9.72 0.82 -2.93
CA GLU A 86 8.90 1.95 -3.41
C GLU A 86 9.42 3.28 -2.86
N TRP A 87 9.68 3.38 -1.55
CA TRP A 87 10.24 4.61 -0.98
C TRP A 87 11.62 4.95 -1.57
N SER A 88 12.49 3.97 -1.76
CA SER A 88 13.80 4.16 -2.40
C SER A 88 13.65 4.66 -3.84
N TYR A 89 12.71 4.10 -4.61
CA TYR A 89 12.40 4.57 -5.95
C TYR A 89 11.92 6.02 -5.94
N LEU A 90 10.98 6.37 -5.06
CA LEU A 90 10.47 7.74 -4.99
C LEU A 90 11.54 8.73 -4.53
N TRP A 91 12.42 8.32 -3.64
CA TRP A 91 13.58 9.12 -3.22
C TRP A 91 14.52 9.39 -4.39
N ALA A 92 14.92 8.34 -5.12
CA ALA A 92 15.81 8.45 -6.27
C ALA A 92 15.25 9.35 -7.39
N ASN A 93 13.93 9.46 -7.48
CA ASN A 93 13.24 10.29 -8.47
C ASN A 93 12.73 11.64 -7.91
N ASN A 94 13.12 12.02 -6.69
CA ASN A 94 12.66 13.26 -6.02
C ASN A 94 11.12 13.38 -5.89
N GLN A 95 10.42 12.25 -5.81
CA GLN A 95 8.94 12.15 -5.72
C GLN A 95 8.43 11.98 -4.28
N ILE A 96 9.32 11.77 -3.31
CA ILE A 96 9.02 11.78 -1.88
C ILE A 96 9.67 12.99 -1.21
N THR A 97 8.95 13.64 -0.30
CA THR A 97 9.44 14.79 0.45
C THR A 97 9.42 14.50 1.94
N ILE A 98 10.61 14.39 2.52
CA ILE A 98 10.84 14.17 3.95
C ILE A 98 11.81 15.25 4.41
N HIS A 99 11.53 15.89 5.55
CA HIS A 99 12.43 16.89 6.12
C HIS A 99 13.79 16.26 6.44
N GLN A 100 14.90 16.96 6.18
CA GLN A 100 16.24 16.42 6.38
C GLN A 100 16.47 15.93 7.82
N ASP A 101 15.98 16.67 8.81
CA ASP A 101 16.08 16.29 10.23
C ASP A 101 15.30 15.01 10.57
N SER A 102 14.23 14.72 9.81
CA SER A 102 13.43 13.49 9.97
C SER A 102 13.97 12.32 9.15
N PHE A 103 14.73 12.60 8.08
CA PHE A 103 15.20 11.59 7.14
C PHE A 103 16.13 10.58 7.81
N VAL A 104 17.08 11.04 8.62
CA VAL A 104 18.04 10.16 9.31
C VAL A 104 17.31 9.19 10.23
N GLU A 105 16.38 9.71 11.05
CA GLU A 105 15.59 8.90 11.97
C GLU A 105 14.68 7.91 11.23
N TRP A 106 13.98 8.38 10.19
CA TRP A 106 13.12 7.54 9.36
C TRP A 106 13.92 6.41 8.69
N SER A 107 15.09 6.70 8.13
CA SER A 107 15.94 5.69 7.48
C SER A 107 16.39 4.64 8.48
N GLN A 108 16.91 5.05 9.65
CA GLN A 108 17.37 4.13 10.68
C GLN A 108 16.24 3.23 11.19
N GLN A 109 15.06 3.79 11.44
CA GLN A 109 13.88 3.03 11.88
C GLN A 109 13.35 2.10 10.78
N THR A 110 13.48 2.49 9.52
CA THR A 110 13.16 1.65 8.36
C THR A 110 14.08 0.42 8.31
N ASP A 111 15.39 0.62 8.48
CA ASP A 111 16.37 -0.47 8.48
C ASP A 111 16.19 -1.40 9.70
N ALA A 112 15.99 -0.83 10.88
CA ALA A 112 15.73 -1.60 12.10
C ALA A 112 14.49 -2.49 11.97
N LEU A 113 13.41 -1.97 11.37
CA LEU A 113 12.20 -2.73 11.12
C LEU A 113 12.43 -3.84 10.09
N ALA A 114 13.18 -3.58 9.02
CA ALA A 114 13.54 -4.60 8.02
C ALA A 114 14.32 -5.75 8.67
N ILE A 115 15.33 -5.44 9.48
CA ILE A 115 16.15 -6.42 10.20
C ILE A 115 15.27 -7.28 11.10
N ALA A 116 14.42 -6.66 11.93
CA ALA A 116 13.56 -7.38 12.87
C ALA A 116 12.56 -8.31 12.14
N LEU A 117 11.96 -7.85 11.04
CA LEU A 117 11.04 -8.67 10.24
C LEU A 117 11.76 -9.84 9.55
N ASN A 118 12.96 -9.62 9.03
CA ASN A 118 13.76 -10.68 8.39
C ASN A 118 14.26 -11.71 9.41
N GLN A 119 14.68 -11.27 10.60
CA GLN A 119 15.04 -12.19 11.70
C GLN A 119 13.85 -13.05 12.11
N LEU A 120 12.67 -12.45 12.28
CA LEU A 120 11.45 -13.19 12.60
C LEU A 120 11.03 -14.16 11.48
N ALA A 121 11.20 -13.78 10.22
CA ALA A 121 10.89 -14.64 9.08
C ALA A 121 11.84 -15.85 8.99
N THR A 122 13.11 -15.67 9.36
CA THR A 122 14.16 -16.70 9.32
C THR A 122 14.09 -17.63 10.52
N ASP A 123 13.90 -17.07 11.72
CA ASP A 123 13.79 -17.77 12.99
C ASP A 123 12.51 -17.34 13.73
N PRO A 124 11.38 -18.02 13.47
CA PRO A 124 10.14 -17.76 14.17
C PRO A 124 10.25 -18.12 15.66
N SER A 125 10.33 -17.11 16.52
CA SER A 125 10.37 -17.29 17.98
C SER A 125 9.60 -16.19 18.70
N THR A 126 9.15 -16.44 19.94
CA THR A 126 8.46 -15.43 20.76
C THR A 126 9.29 -14.16 20.93
N THR A 127 10.60 -14.31 21.15
CA THR A 127 11.53 -13.17 21.29
C THR A 127 11.59 -12.33 20.01
N ASN A 128 11.79 -12.97 18.85
CA ASN A 128 11.85 -12.25 17.57
C ASN A 128 10.51 -11.60 17.22
N LEU A 129 9.38 -12.23 17.59
CA LEU A 129 8.04 -11.70 17.37
C LEU A 129 7.79 -10.44 18.21
N LEU A 130 8.13 -10.49 19.50
CA LEU A 130 8.00 -9.33 20.39
C LEU A 130 8.87 -8.17 19.90
N SER A 131 10.11 -8.46 19.48
CA SER A 131 11.02 -7.47 18.91
C SER A 131 10.44 -6.82 17.64
N ALA A 132 9.97 -7.62 16.68
CA ALA A 132 9.36 -7.11 15.44
C ALA A 132 8.09 -6.27 15.70
N LYS A 133 7.22 -6.71 16.62
CA LYS A 133 6.01 -5.95 17.01
C LYS A 133 6.36 -4.62 17.67
N ALA A 134 7.34 -4.60 18.58
CA ALA A 134 7.79 -3.38 19.24
C ALA A 134 8.38 -2.38 18.23
N THR A 135 9.26 -2.85 17.35
CA THR A 135 9.87 -2.01 16.31
C THR A 135 8.81 -1.47 15.34
N LEU A 136 7.85 -2.29 14.90
CA LEU A 136 6.75 -1.83 14.03
C LEU A 136 5.86 -0.80 14.73
N SER A 137 5.53 -1.00 16.01
CA SER A 137 4.72 -0.05 16.77
C SER A 137 5.43 1.30 16.91
N SER A 138 6.73 1.28 17.22
CA SER A 138 7.56 2.49 17.29
C SER A 138 7.66 3.20 15.94
N PHE A 139 7.91 2.46 14.86
CA PHE A 139 7.95 3.00 13.51
C PHE A 139 6.64 3.72 13.15
N ARG A 140 5.50 3.09 13.44
CA ARG A 140 4.18 3.61 13.05
C ARG A 140 3.74 4.83 13.84
N SER A 141 4.13 4.95 15.11
CA SER A 141 3.80 6.14 15.91
C SER A 141 4.50 7.38 15.38
N GLN A 142 5.70 7.23 14.81
CA GLN A 142 6.48 8.32 14.24
C GLN A 142 6.21 8.57 12.75
N PHE A 143 5.63 7.60 12.04
CA PHE A 143 5.46 7.64 10.59
C PHE A 143 4.84 8.93 10.07
N TYR A 144 3.73 9.38 10.66
CA TYR A 144 3.06 10.61 10.23
C TYR A 144 3.91 11.86 10.48
N LYS A 145 4.71 11.90 11.55
CA LYS A 145 5.62 13.02 11.85
C LYS A 145 6.67 13.16 10.73
N TRP A 146 7.26 12.06 10.28
CA TRP A 146 8.24 12.12 9.19
C TRP A 146 7.59 12.45 7.83
N MET A 147 6.36 11.97 7.60
CA MET A 147 5.64 12.15 6.34
C MET A 147 4.81 13.43 6.27
N GLN A 148 4.95 14.39 7.20
CA GLN A 148 4.15 15.61 7.21
C GLN A 148 4.23 16.38 5.88
N GLN A 149 5.44 16.59 5.36
CA GLN A 149 5.63 17.32 4.10
C GLN A 149 5.05 16.56 2.90
N GLN A 150 5.24 15.24 2.83
CA GLN A 150 4.62 14.42 1.80
C GLN A 150 3.09 14.42 1.90
N THR A 151 2.53 14.48 3.11
CA THR A 151 1.07 14.50 3.34
C THR A 151 0.44 15.74 2.72
N LEU A 152 1.13 16.88 2.75
CA LEU A 152 0.66 18.11 2.10
C LEU A 152 0.63 18.00 0.57
N ARG A 153 1.51 17.18 -0.03
CA ARG A 153 1.63 17.02 -1.49
C ARG A 153 0.79 15.86 -2.03
N GLN A 154 0.81 14.73 -1.34
CA GLN A 154 0.24 13.45 -1.77
C GLN A 154 -0.41 12.70 -0.56
N PRO A 155 -1.48 13.25 0.03
CA PRO A 155 -2.09 12.70 1.25
C PRO A 155 -2.57 11.26 1.07
N TYR A 156 -3.14 10.94 -0.09
CA TYR A 156 -3.59 9.59 -0.40
C TYR A 156 -2.45 8.57 -0.39
N GLN A 157 -1.28 8.91 -0.93
CA GLN A 157 -0.12 8.02 -0.97
C GLN A 157 0.38 7.70 0.45
N VAL A 158 0.48 8.71 1.32
CA VAL A 158 0.87 8.52 2.72
C VAL A 158 -0.15 7.64 3.46
N GLN A 159 -1.44 7.82 3.19
CA GLN A 159 -2.49 6.99 3.77
C GLN A 159 -2.40 5.53 3.30
N VAL A 160 -2.10 5.28 2.02
CA VAL A 160 -1.87 3.92 1.48
C VAL A 160 -0.68 3.26 2.19
N TRP A 161 0.43 3.97 2.38
CA TRP A 161 1.58 3.44 3.14
C TRP A 161 1.21 3.11 4.58
N HIS A 162 0.42 3.97 5.25
CA HIS A 162 -0.07 3.69 6.58
C HIS A 162 -0.91 2.40 6.63
N TYR A 163 -1.80 2.18 5.66
CA TYR A 163 -2.59 0.94 5.58
C TYR A 163 -1.73 -0.30 5.28
N ARG A 164 -0.67 -0.16 4.49
CA ARG A 164 0.28 -1.26 4.24
C ARG A 164 1.05 -1.63 5.51
N LEU A 165 1.47 -0.66 6.31
CA LEU A 165 2.04 -0.89 7.65
C LEU A 165 1.04 -1.59 8.59
N ALA A 166 -0.24 -1.21 8.53
CA ALA A 166 -1.31 -1.90 9.27
C ALA A 166 -1.52 -3.34 8.82
N THR A 167 -1.34 -3.62 7.54
CA THR A 167 -1.44 -4.99 7.01
C THR A 167 -0.29 -5.85 7.52
N ILE A 168 0.94 -5.31 7.59
CA ILE A 168 2.09 -6.01 8.18
C ILE A 168 1.82 -6.35 9.65
N GLU A 169 1.28 -5.42 10.44
CA GLU A 169 0.89 -5.69 11.83
C GLU A 169 -0.13 -6.83 11.95
N ARG A 170 -1.12 -6.87 11.05
CA ARG A 170 -2.11 -7.96 11.01
C ARG A 170 -1.46 -9.31 10.75
N PHE A 171 -0.44 -9.39 9.90
CA PHE A 171 0.31 -10.63 9.69
C PHE A 171 1.05 -11.07 10.96
N LEU A 172 1.70 -10.14 11.67
CA LEU A 172 2.37 -10.46 12.93
C LEU A 172 1.38 -11.01 13.98
N ASN A 173 0.24 -10.35 14.15
CA ASN A 173 -0.79 -10.78 15.10
C ASN A 173 -1.44 -12.12 14.71
N TYR A 174 -1.58 -12.39 13.41
CA TYR A 174 -2.07 -13.68 12.94
C TYR A 174 -1.05 -14.80 13.17
N GLY A 175 0.23 -14.54 12.88
CA GLY A 175 1.32 -15.47 13.15
C GLY A 175 1.43 -15.84 14.62
N GLU A 176 1.33 -14.85 15.52
CA GLU A 176 1.28 -15.05 16.98
C GLU A 176 0.20 -16.06 17.38
N ARG A 177 -1.04 -15.84 16.92
CA ARG A 177 -2.19 -16.72 17.21
C ARG A 177 -1.97 -18.15 16.69
N THR A 178 -1.29 -18.27 15.55
CA THR A 178 -1.05 -19.57 14.91
C THR A 178 0.05 -20.34 15.63
N MET A 179 1.14 -19.67 16.05
CA MET A 179 2.20 -20.28 16.84
C MET A 179 1.71 -20.73 18.22
N LEU A 180 0.96 -19.88 18.94
CA LEU A 180 0.42 -20.22 20.25
C LEU A 180 -0.48 -21.47 20.20
N ARG A 181 -1.25 -21.65 19.12
CA ARG A 181 -2.05 -22.86 18.90
C ARG A 181 -1.16 -24.10 18.73
N GLN A 182 -0.11 -24.01 17.92
CA GLN A 182 0.81 -25.14 17.69
C GLN A 182 1.53 -25.58 18.97
N TYR A 183 1.91 -24.65 19.84
CA TYR A 183 2.50 -24.97 21.15
C TYR A 183 1.53 -25.66 22.11
N ALA A 184 0.23 -25.33 22.04
CA ALA A 184 -0.79 -25.99 22.85
C ALA A 184 -1.09 -27.42 22.38
N GLU A 185 -0.99 -27.68 21.07
CA GLU A 185 -1.23 -28.99 20.45
C GLU A 185 -0.04 -29.96 20.62
N THR A 186 1.19 -29.46 20.73
CA THR A 186 2.40 -30.30 20.86
C THR A 186 2.67 -30.79 22.29
N ASN A 187 2.00 -30.21 23.30
CA ASN A 187 2.18 -30.53 24.72
C ASN A 187 0.96 -31.27 25.33
N GLN A 188 0.21 -32.01 24.52
CA GLN A 188 -0.86 -32.94 24.93
C GLN A 188 -0.47 -34.37 24.59
#